data_AF-W4RVU1-F1
#
_entry.id   AF-W4RVU1-F1
#
_cell.length_a   1.000
_cell.length_b   1.000
_cell.length_c   1.000
_cell.angle_alpha   90.00
_cell.angle_beta   90.00
_cell.angle_gamma   90.00
#
_symmetry.space_group_name_H-M   'P 1'
#
loop_
_entity.id
_entity.type
_entity.pdbx_description
1 polymer ?
#
loop_
_entity_poly.entity_id
_entity_poly.type
_entity_poly.pdbx_seq_one_letter_code
_entity_poly.pdbx_strand_id
1 'polypeptide(L)'
;MEPLSSGDNNLEIFDVNQGWIHITDAYLTEAAEYKLRFRGDSIDVTIQGVPLPFYRQEHVLYATMLTPFQSGSLRISVNGQEFESYIYPDQRKLTEEQYTLMIEDILEEANICFQLSGLETQVNTFGRSRELSWTQWSYIERNFQQLRQIFSKIESKPIRKLKKQTTIMKREKVQRAEQTTLSWLDRKGHGRDIPTHVETAKTYESINLYENQVLKQQVIDLFRLLRNYEEAEIESVSMKTKRYISILRYWMNSPFLAGIMENKSIQHNPDL
;
A
#
# COMPACT_ATOMS: atom_id res chain seq x y z
N MET A 1 -36.97 45.82 39.85
CA MET A 1 -35.76 45.66 40.68
C MET A 1 -35.61 44.18 40.94
N GLU A 2 -34.85 43.51 40.08
CA GLU A 2 -34.47 42.11 40.25
C GLU A 2 -33.30 42.05 41.24
N PRO A 3 -33.27 41.06 42.14
CA PRO A 3 -32.18 40.95 43.10
C PRO A 3 -30.90 40.52 42.38
N LEU A 4 -29.82 41.25 42.66
CA LEU A 4 -28.45 40.88 42.33
C LEU A 4 -28.16 39.50 42.96
N SER A 5 -27.93 38.47 42.16
CA SER A 5 -27.40 37.20 42.67
C SER A 5 -25.98 37.45 43.15
N SER A 6 -25.84 37.62 44.46
CA SER A 6 -24.54 37.77 45.12
C SER A 6 -23.72 36.51 44.88
N GLY A 7 -22.56 36.69 44.26
CA GLY A 7 -21.64 35.62 43.95
C GLY A 7 -21.10 34.92 45.19
N ASP A 8 -21.25 33.61 45.21
CA ASP A 8 -20.49 32.70 46.07
C ASP A 8 -19.53 31.92 45.15
N ASN A 9 -18.68 32.67 44.43
CA ASN A 9 -17.78 32.21 43.36
C ASN A 9 -16.44 31.71 43.93
N ASN A 10 -16.45 30.68 44.78
CA ASN A 10 -15.22 30.21 45.43
C ASN A 10 -14.69 28.88 44.90
N LEU A 11 -15.36 28.23 43.93
CA LEU A 11 -14.84 27.00 43.33
C LEU A 11 -13.91 27.34 42.17
N GLU A 12 -12.61 27.17 42.42
CA GLU A 12 -11.56 27.47 41.47
C GLU A 12 -10.91 26.16 40.98
N ILE A 13 -10.47 26.17 39.74
CA ILE A 13 -9.76 25.09 39.07
C ILE A 13 -8.37 25.58 38.67
N PHE A 14 -7.38 24.71 38.80
CA PHE A 14 -6.01 25.04 38.44
C PHE A 14 -5.78 24.86 36.94
N ASP A 15 -5.59 25.97 36.24
CA ASP A 15 -5.08 26.03 34.87
C ASP A 15 -3.56 26.20 34.88
N VAL A 16 -2.87 25.52 33.96
CA VAL A 16 -1.40 25.52 33.90
C VAL A 16 -0.84 26.90 33.50
N ASN A 17 -1.57 27.66 32.70
CA ASN A 17 -1.11 28.94 32.15
C ASN A 17 -1.57 30.14 32.98
N GLN A 18 -2.80 30.07 33.52
CA GLN A 18 -3.46 31.19 34.21
C GLN A 18 -3.47 31.02 35.74
N GLY A 19 -3.06 29.85 36.25
CA GLY A 19 -3.16 29.52 37.65
C GLY A 19 -4.59 29.19 38.05
N TRP A 20 -5.03 29.61 39.23
CA TRP A 20 -6.37 29.29 39.71
C TRP A 20 -7.41 30.22 39.11
N ILE A 21 -8.36 29.65 38.37
CA ILE A 21 -9.44 30.37 37.68
C ILE A 21 -10.79 29.82 38.12
N HIS A 22 -11.87 30.56 37.87
CA HIS A 22 -13.21 30.07 38.20
C HIS A 22 -13.58 28.88 37.31
N ILE A 23 -14.31 27.90 37.87
CA ILE A 23 -14.62 26.65 37.16
C ILE A 23 -15.41 26.85 35.86
N THR A 24 -16.23 27.92 35.78
CA THR A 24 -16.99 28.26 34.56
C THR A 24 -16.11 28.80 33.44
N ASP A 25 -14.95 29.36 33.79
CA ASP A 25 -14.06 30.04 32.83
C ASP A 25 -12.99 29.08 32.30
N ALA A 26 -12.99 27.84 32.78
CA ALA A 26 -11.96 26.86 32.49
C ALA A 26 -12.20 26.11 31.18
N TYR A 27 -11.13 25.95 30.42
CA TYR A 27 -11.11 25.13 29.22
C TYR A 27 -10.80 23.67 29.59
N LEU A 28 -11.85 22.85 29.68
CA LEU A 28 -11.72 21.44 30.04
C LEU A 28 -11.46 20.59 28.80
N THR A 29 -10.47 19.71 28.87
CA THR A 29 -10.18 18.72 27.82
C THR A 29 -10.53 17.33 28.31
N GLU A 30 -10.82 16.43 27.39
CA GLU A 30 -11.08 15.01 27.69
C GLU A 30 -9.92 14.33 28.42
N ALA A 31 -10.25 13.33 29.24
CA ALA A 31 -9.30 12.45 29.91
C ALA A 31 -8.18 13.18 30.67
N ALA A 32 -8.47 14.37 31.18
CA ALA A 32 -7.53 15.23 31.87
C ALA A 32 -7.88 15.32 33.36
N GLU A 33 -6.83 15.41 34.17
CA GLU A 33 -6.92 15.57 35.61
C GLU A 33 -6.79 17.04 35.98
N TYR A 34 -7.73 17.54 36.76
CA TYR A 34 -7.76 18.92 37.22
C TYR A 34 -7.81 18.99 38.74
N LYS A 35 -7.08 19.95 39.31
CA LYS A 35 -7.13 20.26 40.73
C LYS A 35 -8.16 21.35 40.96
N LEU A 36 -9.05 21.11 41.91
CA LEU A 36 -10.05 22.05 42.38
C LEU A 36 -9.67 22.54 43.77
N ARG A 37 -9.99 23.80 44.05
CA ARG A 37 -9.90 24.37 45.40
C ARG A 37 -11.15 25.18 45.71
N PHE A 38 -11.51 25.19 46.98
CA PHE A 38 -12.59 26.00 47.50
C PHE A 38 -12.19 26.67 48.81
N ARG A 39 -12.53 27.95 48.93
CA ARG A 39 -12.31 28.75 50.14
C ARG A 39 -13.62 28.88 50.91
N GLY A 40 -13.78 28.06 51.96
CA GLY A 40 -14.94 28.07 52.84
C GLY A 40 -14.94 26.87 53.78
N ASP A 41 -15.94 26.79 54.65
CA ASP A 41 -15.99 25.77 55.71
C ASP A 41 -16.57 24.42 55.25
N SER A 42 -17.50 24.43 54.30
CA SER A 42 -18.12 23.25 53.72
C SER A 42 -18.51 23.48 52.27
N ILE A 43 -18.35 22.46 51.43
CA ILE A 43 -18.79 22.48 50.04
C ILE A 43 -19.46 21.15 49.70
N ASP A 44 -20.54 21.21 48.95
CA ASP A 44 -21.14 20.08 48.27
C ASP A 44 -21.01 20.30 46.76
N VAL A 45 -20.20 19.47 46.10
CA VAL A 45 -20.01 19.54 44.64
C VAL A 45 -20.43 18.22 44.05
N THR A 46 -21.31 18.27 43.07
CA THR A 46 -21.62 17.12 42.22
C THR A 46 -21.31 17.44 40.77
N ILE A 47 -20.73 16.47 40.08
CA ILE A 47 -20.41 16.58 38.65
C ILE A 47 -21.15 15.46 37.95
N GLN A 48 -22.07 15.82 37.04
CA GLN A 48 -23.00 14.87 36.41
C GLN A 48 -23.75 14.00 37.43
N GLY A 49 -24.11 14.58 38.58
CA GLY A 49 -24.80 13.88 39.67
C GLY A 49 -23.90 12.98 40.53
N VAL A 50 -22.59 12.92 40.28
CA VAL A 50 -21.63 12.19 41.12
C VAL A 50 -21.00 13.16 42.13
N PRO A 51 -21.11 12.90 43.44
CA PRO A 51 -20.50 13.76 44.45
C PRO A 51 -18.98 13.68 44.39
N LEU A 52 -18.32 14.84 44.40
CA LEU A 52 -16.86 14.94 44.37
C LEU A 52 -16.33 15.19 45.80
N PRO A 53 -15.54 14.27 46.37
CA PRO A 53 -15.06 14.41 47.74
C PRO A 53 -13.95 15.46 47.83
N PHE A 54 -14.12 16.43 48.74
CA PHE A 54 -13.09 17.39 49.10
C PHE A 54 -12.39 16.99 50.39
N TYR A 55 -11.07 17.21 50.46
CA TYR A 55 -10.29 17.08 51.68
C TYR A 55 -9.80 18.45 52.14
N ARG A 56 -9.80 18.67 53.45
CA ARG A 56 -9.37 19.94 54.05
C ARG A 56 -7.87 19.95 54.27
N GLN A 57 -7.21 20.97 53.75
CA GLN A 57 -5.82 21.27 54.05
C GLN A 57 -5.76 22.73 54.52
N GLU A 58 -5.48 22.92 55.81
CA GLU A 58 -5.55 24.22 56.49
C GLU A 58 -6.96 24.87 56.41
N HIS A 59 -7.07 26.02 55.74
CA HIS A 59 -8.30 26.81 55.56
C HIS A 59 -8.89 26.66 54.14
N VAL A 60 -8.38 25.71 53.34
CA VAL A 60 -8.80 25.50 51.95
C VAL A 60 -9.18 24.04 51.75
N LEU A 61 -10.26 23.82 51.01
CA LEU A 61 -10.72 22.50 50.60
C LEU A 61 -10.18 22.20 49.21
N TYR A 62 -9.64 21.01 49.00
CA TYR A 62 -9.11 20.56 47.71
C TYR A 62 -9.79 19.30 47.23
N ALA A 63 -9.92 19.18 45.91
CA ALA A 63 -10.35 17.95 45.25
C ALA A 63 -9.61 17.77 43.93
N THR A 64 -9.67 16.56 43.41
CA THR A 64 -9.20 16.25 42.06
C THR A 64 -10.39 15.78 41.24
N MET A 65 -10.57 16.38 40.06
CA MET A 65 -11.57 15.99 39.08
C MET A 65 -10.87 15.33 37.89
N LEU A 66 -11.43 14.22 37.40
CA LEU A 66 -11.01 13.61 36.14
C LEU A 66 -12.15 13.73 35.13
N THR A 67 -11.88 14.33 33.98
CA THR A 67 -12.88 14.46 32.90
C THR A 67 -13.03 13.13 32.16
N PRO A 68 -14.25 12.79 31.70
CA PRO A 68 -14.49 11.60 30.88
C PRO A 68 -13.71 11.64 29.54
N PHE A 69 -13.59 10.47 28.90
CA PHE A 69 -12.95 10.30 27.58
C PHE A 69 -13.80 10.80 26.39
N GLN A 70 -14.90 11.49 26.67
CA GLN A 70 -15.86 11.96 25.69
C GLN A 70 -16.14 13.46 25.89
N SER A 71 -16.10 14.20 24.80
CA SER A 71 -16.46 15.61 24.70
C SER A 71 -17.97 15.81 24.79
N GLY A 72 -18.40 16.90 25.41
CA GLY A 72 -19.82 17.21 25.57
C GLY A 72 -20.08 18.16 26.74
N SER A 73 -21.36 18.40 27.00
CA SER A 73 -21.75 19.26 28.13
C SER A 73 -21.48 18.57 29.47
N LEU A 74 -20.99 19.38 30.40
CA LEU A 74 -20.67 18.99 31.77
C LEU A 74 -21.57 19.78 32.72
N ARG A 75 -22.44 19.08 33.45
CA ARG A 75 -23.25 19.69 34.50
C ARG A 75 -22.51 19.62 35.83
N ILE A 76 -22.34 20.77 36.46
CA ILE A 76 -21.67 20.90 37.76
C ILE A 76 -22.68 21.54 38.70
N SER A 77 -22.99 20.88 39.82
CA SER A 77 -23.77 21.50 40.88
C SER A 77 -22.86 21.82 42.06
N VAL A 78 -22.90 23.07 42.53
CA VAL A 78 -22.19 23.53 43.73
C VAL A 78 -23.21 24.06 44.71
N ASN A 79 -23.29 23.43 45.89
CA ASN A 79 -24.25 23.77 46.96
C ASN A 79 -25.70 23.91 46.44
N GLY A 80 -26.10 23.07 45.48
CA GLY A 80 -27.43 23.07 44.87
C GLY A 80 -27.65 24.05 43.72
N GLN A 81 -26.66 24.87 43.35
CA GLN A 81 -26.69 25.69 42.14
C GLN A 81 -26.07 24.94 40.97
N GLU A 82 -26.78 24.85 39.85
CA GLU A 82 -26.30 24.17 38.64
C GLU A 82 -25.62 25.13 37.67
N PHE A 83 -24.47 24.69 37.16
CA PHE A 83 -23.67 25.34 36.14
C PHE A 83 -23.46 24.36 34.98
N GLU A 84 -23.44 24.88 33.77
CA GLU A 84 -23.10 24.13 32.57
C GLU A 84 -21.72 24.56 32.08
N SER A 85 -20.85 23.59 31.82
CA SER A 85 -19.55 23.74 31.20
C SER A 85 -19.42 22.75 30.03
N TYR A 86 -18.31 22.77 29.31
CA TYR A 86 -18.10 21.92 28.15
C TYR A 86 -16.71 21.27 28.20
N ILE A 87 -16.66 19.98 27.88
CA ILE A 87 -15.42 19.23 27.70
C ILE A 87 -15.10 19.21 26.21
N TYR A 88 -13.97 19.79 25.86
CA TYR A 88 -13.46 19.86 24.50
C TYR A 88 -12.62 18.62 24.16
N PRO A 89 -12.64 18.18 22.88
CA PRO A 89 -11.81 17.07 22.44
C PRO A 89 -10.32 17.37 22.67
N ASP A 90 -9.55 16.34 22.98
CA ASP A 90 -8.08 16.43 22.99
C ASP A 90 -7.61 16.94 21.61
N GLN A 91 -6.59 17.80 21.59
CA GLN A 91 -5.96 18.32 20.37
C GLN A 91 -5.48 17.21 19.41
N ARG A 92 -5.29 15.98 19.91
CA ARG A 92 -4.94 14.79 19.12
C ARG A 92 -6.14 14.17 18.39
N LYS A 93 -7.37 14.53 18.74
CA LYS A 93 -8.59 14.04 18.10
C LYS A 93 -9.09 15.06 17.09
N LEU A 94 -9.21 14.63 15.83
CA LEU A 94 -9.89 15.39 14.79
C LEU A 94 -11.40 15.23 14.97
N THR A 95 -12.15 16.34 14.89
CA THR A 95 -13.61 16.24 14.72
C THR A 95 -13.94 15.70 13.31
N GLU A 96 -15.15 15.20 13.12
CA GLU A 96 -15.59 14.71 11.80
C GLU A 96 -15.57 15.82 10.73
N GLU A 97 -15.94 17.04 11.12
CA GLU A 97 -15.87 18.22 10.25
C GLU A 97 -14.41 18.56 9.88
N GLN A 98 -13.49 18.55 10.86
CA GLN A 98 -12.07 18.77 10.62
C GLN A 98 -11.45 17.68 9.76
N TYR A 99 -11.85 16.43 9.95
CA TYR A 99 -11.43 15.32 9.11
C TYR A 99 -11.92 15.50 7.67
N THR A 100 -13.18 15.91 7.49
CA THR A 100 -13.75 16.15 6.16
C THR A 100 -13.02 17.27 5.43
N LEU A 101 -12.80 18.40 6.10
CA LEU A 101 -12.02 19.52 5.55
C LEU A 101 -10.58 19.10 5.20
N MET A 102 -9.91 18.34 6.08
CA MET A 102 -8.57 17.84 5.80
C MET A 102 -8.54 16.93 4.56
N ILE A 103 -9.56 16.09 4.36
CA ILE A 103 -9.66 15.26 3.17
C ILE A 103 -9.91 16.12 1.92
N GLU A 104 -10.76 17.15 2.00
CA GLU A 104 -10.97 18.10 0.91
C GLU A 104 -9.66 18.80 0.52
N ASP A 105 -8.91 19.32 1.50
CA ASP A 105 -7.62 19.98 1.28
C ASP A 105 -6.58 19.03 0.65
N ILE A 106 -6.50 17.78 1.12
CA ILE A 106 -5.59 16.76 0.55
C ILE A 106 -5.96 16.47 -0.90
N LEU A 107 -7.26 16.36 -1.21
CA LEU A 107 -7.73 16.09 -2.57
C LEU A 107 -7.52 17.30 -3.48
N GLU A 108 -7.71 18.51 -2.99
CA GLU A 108 -7.43 19.75 -3.73
C GLU A 108 -5.93 19.89 -4.00
N GLU A 109 -5.07 19.70 -3.00
CA GLU A 109 -3.62 19.74 -3.15
C GLU A 109 -3.12 18.64 -4.10
N ALA A 110 -3.68 17.44 -4.01
CA ALA A 110 -3.41 16.37 -4.96
C ALA A 110 -3.81 16.80 -6.37
N ASN A 111 -5.00 17.39 -6.55
CA ASN A 111 -5.48 17.87 -7.84
C ASN A 111 -4.59 18.98 -8.41
N ILE A 112 -4.14 19.93 -7.58
CA ILE A 112 -3.16 20.96 -7.96
C ILE A 112 -1.83 20.32 -8.38
N CYS A 113 -1.33 19.34 -7.62
CA CYS A 113 -0.12 18.58 -7.98
C CYS A 113 -0.27 17.83 -9.31
N PHE A 114 -1.47 17.29 -9.62
CA PHE A 114 -1.76 16.61 -10.88
C PHE A 114 -1.91 17.61 -12.05
N GLN A 115 -2.54 18.77 -11.83
CA GLN A 115 -2.65 19.84 -12.82
C GLN A 115 -1.28 20.45 -13.16
N LEU A 116 -0.45 20.73 -12.15
CA LEU A 116 0.92 21.22 -12.34
C LEU A 116 1.85 20.17 -12.96
N SER A 117 1.52 18.88 -12.84
CA SER A 117 2.21 17.77 -13.53
C SER A 117 1.78 17.60 -15.01
N GLY A 118 0.98 18.51 -15.56
CA GLY A 118 0.57 18.50 -16.97
C GLY A 118 -0.58 17.56 -17.30
N LEU A 119 -1.42 17.17 -16.32
CA LEU A 119 -2.72 16.56 -16.59
C LEU A 119 -3.80 17.63 -16.71
N GLU A 120 -3.86 18.26 -17.88
CA GLU A 120 -5.03 19.01 -18.33
C GLU A 120 -6.14 18.02 -18.74
N THR A 121 -6.78 17.33 -17.80
CA THR A 121 -8.10 16.74 -18.11
C THR A 121 -8.98 16.69 -16.86
N GLN A 122 -10.08 17.44 -16.93
CA GLN A 122 -11.17 17.39 -15.96
C GLN A 122 -11.65 15.94 -15.78
N VAL A 123 -11.47 15.39 -14.58
CA VAL A 123 -11.88 14.01 -14.26
C VAL A 123 -13.37 14.01 -13.94
N ASN A 124 -14.20 13.84 -14.97
CA ASN A 124 -15.63 13.59 -14.80
C ASN A 124 -15.86 12.06 -14.76
N THR A 125 -16.41 11.54 -13.66
CA THR A 125 -16.48 10.09 -13.38
C THR A 125 -17.74 9.38 -13.90
N PHE A 126 -18.61 10.07 -14.64
CA PHE A 126 -19.78 9.45 -15.26
C PHE A 126 -19.46 8.88 -16.66
N GLY A 127 -19.35 7.55 -16.76
CA GLY A 127 -19.48 6.82 -18.02
C GLY A 127 -18.21 6.29 -18.71
N ARG A 128 -17.05 6.20 -18.03
CA ARG A 128 -15.83 5.65 -18.69
C ARG A 128 -15.71 4.13 -18.58
N SER A 129 -15.43 3.48 -19.72
CA SER A 129 -14.98 2.09 -19.78
C SER A 129 -13.75 1.92 -18.89
N ARG A 130 -13.62 0.77 -18.23
CA ARG A 130 -12.49 0.40 -17.34
C ARG A 130 -11.14 0.25 -18.08
N GLU A 131 -11.03 0.68 -19.33
CA GLU A 131 -10.01 0.18 -20.25
C GLU A 131 -8.68 0.93 -20.18
N LEU A 132 -8.68 2.22 -19.80
CA LEU A 132 -7.47 3.05 -19.76
C LEU A 132 -7.33 3.74 -18.41
N SER A 133 -6.46 3.20 -17.56
CA SER A 133 -6.20 3.74 -16.23
C SER A 133 -4.94 4.62 -16.24
N TRP A 134 -5.10 5.89 -15.89
CA TRP A 134 -3.97 6.82 -15.81
C TRP A 134 -2.91 6.37 -14.79
N THR A 135 -3.33 5.76 -13.67
CA THR A 135 -2.39 5.24 -12.67
C THR A 135 -1.56 4.08 -13.22
N GLN A 136 -2.17 3.22 -14.05
CA GLN A 136 -1.48 2.14 -14.73
C GLN A 136 -0.47 2.68 -15.75
N TRP A 137 -0.85 3.69 -16.54
CA TRP A 137 0.07 4.36 -17.46
C TRP A 137 1.25 4.99 -16.72
N SER A 138 0.99 5.78 -15.67
CA SER A 138 2.05 6.44 -14.90
C SER A 138 3.01 5.43 -14.27
N TYR A 139 2.50 4.30 -13.77
CA TYR A 139 3.32 3.21 -13.27
C TYR A 139 4.23 2.62 -14.35
N ILE A 140 3.68 2.35 -15.55
CA ILE A 140 4.46 1.80 -16.67
C ILE A 140 5.55 2.79 -17.07
N GLU A 141 5.19 4.05 -17.27
CA GLU A 141 6.12 5.10 -17.69
C GLU A 141 7.29 5.26 -16.73
N ARG A 142 7.01 5.35 -15.41
CA ARG A 142 8.04 5.51 -14.38
C ARG A 142 9.00 4.32 -14.33
N ASN A 143 8.50 3.10 -14.51
CA ASN A 143 9.28 1.87 -14.33
C ASN A 143 9.88 1.30 -15.63
N PHE A 144 9.49 1.81 -16.81
CA PHE A 144 9.89 1.22 -18.08
C PHE A 144 11.41 1.19 -18.28
N GLN A 145 12.11 2.23 -17.84
CA GLN A 145 13.56 2.29 -17.95
C GLN A 145 14.26 1.25 -17.07
N GLN A 146 13.75 1.02 -15.86
CA GLN A 146 14.26 -0.03 -14.97
C GLN A 146 13.98 -1.41 -15.56
N LEU A 147 12.77 -1.63 -16.10
CA LEU A 147 12.42 -2.87 -16.81
C LEU A 147 13.39 -3.15 -17.95
N ARG A 148 13.74 -2.14 -18.74
CA ARG A 148 14.71 -2.27 -19.83
C ARG A 148 16.10 -2.67 -19.34
N GLN A 149 16.56 -2.11 -18.23
CA GLN A 149 17.84 -2.48 -17.63
C GLN A 149 17.82 -3.93 -17.12
N ILE A 150 16.73 -4.34 -16.46
CA ILE A 150 16.56 -5.71 -15.97
C ILE A 150 16.56 -6.69 -17.15
N PHE A 151 15.78 -6.42 -18.19
CA PHE A 151 15.72 -7.26 -19.37
C PHE A 151 17.11 -7.42 -20.02
N SER A 152 17.84 -6.32 -20.22
CA SER A 152 19.18 -6.35 -20.79
C SER A 152 20.16 -7.18 -19.96
N LYS A 153 20.08 -7.12 -18.61
CA LYS A 153 20.89 -7.97 -17.73
C LYS A 153 20.56 -9.45 -17.90
N ILE A 154 19.27 -9.80 -17.98
CA ILE A 154 18.84 -11.19 -18.19
C ILE A 154 19.28 -11.68 -19.57
N GLU A 155 19.14 -10.87 -20.62
CA GLU A 155 19.56 -11.19 -21.97
C GLU A 155 21.07 -11.46 -22.06
N SER A 156 21.89 -10.69 -21.32
CA SER A 156 23.35 -10.87 -21.29
C SER A 156 23.78 -12.21 -20.66
N LYS A 157 23.00 -12.71 -19.70
CA LYS A 157 23.30 -13.94 -18.93
C LYS A 157 21.99 -14.69 -18.64
N PRO A 158 21.39 -15.34 -19.65
CA PRO A 158 20.14 -16.05 -19.44
C PRO A 158 20.35 -17.27 -18.57
N ILE A 159 19.33 -17.68 -17.81
CA ILE A 159 19.41 -18.90 -17.00
C ILE A 159 19.52 -20.11 -17.93
N ARG A 160 20.49 -20.98 -17.67
CA ARG A 160 20.78 -22.16 -18.50
C ARG A 160 20.84 -23.41 -17.63
N LYS A 161 20.38 -24.53 -18.19
CA LYS A 161 20.48 -25.84 -17.53
C LYS A 161 20.99 -26.88 -18.52
N LEU A 162 21.89 -27.72 -18.05
CA LEU A 162 22.33 -28.88 -18.80
C LEU A 162 21.20 -29.90 -18.87
N LYS A 163 20.77 -30.25 -20.08
CA LYS A 163 19.80 -31.33 -20.35
C LYS A 163 20.50 -32.45 -21.11
N LYS A 164 20.32 -33.68 -20.65
CA LYS A 164 20.73 -34.89 -21.39
C LYS A 164 19.66 -35.21 -22.43
N GLN A 165 20.06 -35.36 -23.69
CA GLN A 165 19.18 -35.79 -24.77
C GLN A 165 19.80 -36.97 -25.50
N THR A 166 19.00 -38.00 -25.77
CA THR A 166 19.44 -39.13 -26.57
C THR A 166 19.56 -38.70 -28.03
N THR A 167 20.71 -38.99 -28.63
CA THR A 167 21.02 -38.65 -30.02
C THR A 167 21.71 -39.84 -30.69
N ILE A 168 21.38 -40.08 -31.94
CA ILE A 168 22.06 -41.09 -32.76
C ILE A 168 23.30 -40.45 -33.38
N MET A 169 24.48 -41.02 -33.14
CA MET A 169 25.72 -40.53 -33.74
C MET A 169 26.62 -41.67 -34.20
N LYS A 170 27.56 -41.36 -35.09
CA LYS A 170 28.56 -42.35 -35.52
C LYS A 170 29.33 -42.86 -34.32
N ARG A 171 29.54 -44.19 -34.25
CA ARG A 171 30.24 -44.85 -33.13
C ARG A 171 31.57 -44.19 -32.76
N GLU A 172 32.29 -43.70 -33.76
CA GLU A 172 33.63 -43.11 -33.65
C GLU A 172 33.63 -41.75 -32.93
N LYS A 173 32.47 -41.09 -32.87
CA LYS A 173 32.30 -39.81 -32.18
C LYS A 173 31.84 -39.97 -30.73
N VAL A 174 31.58 -41.20 -30.28
CA VAL A 174 31.17 -41.49 -28.90
C VAL A 174 32.41 -41.59 -28.02
N GLN A 175 32.67 -40.55 -27.22
CA GLN A 175 33.86 -40.52 -26.34
C GLN A 175 33.71 -41.37 -25.07
N ARG A 176 32.49 -41.53 -24.56
CA ARG A 176 32.17 -42.37 -23.39
C ARG A 176 30.84 -43.07 -23.62
N ALA A 177 30.79 -44.37 -23.37
CA ALA A 177 29.55 -45.14 -23.42
C ALA A 177 28.73 -44.86 -22.15
N GLU A 178 27.60 -44.16 -22.28
CA GLU A 178 26.62 -44.04 -21.20
C GLU A 178 25.74 -45.31 -21.14
N GLN A 179 25.04 -45.50 -20.02
CA GLN A 179 24.17 -46.67 -19.82
C GLN A 179 23.06 -46.78 -20.88
N THR A 180 22.61 -45.64 -21.43
CA THR A 180 21.71 -45.58 -22.58
C THR A 180 22.32 -46.23 -23.81
N THR A 181 23.59 -45.96 -24.10
CA THR A 181 24.35 -46.55 -25.21
C THR A 181 24.53 -48.05 -25.06
N LEU A 182 24.86 -48.51 -23.85
CA LEU A 182 24.98 -49.94 -23.56
C LEU A 182 23.64 -50.66 -23.75
N SER A 183 22.56 -50.12 -23.17
CA SER A 183 21.21 -50.69 -23.32
C SER A 183 20.71 -50.73 -24.77
N TRP A 184 21.15 -49.79 -25.61
CA TRP A 184 20.83 -49.75 -27.02
C TRP A 184 21.63 -50.80 -27.82
N LEU A 185 22.92 -50.93 -27.52
CA LEU A 185 23.79 -51.94 -28.14
C LEU A 185 23.33 -53.36 -27.80
N ASP A 186 22.91 -53.60 -26.56
CA ASP A 186 22.35 -54.90 -26.14
C ASP A 186 21.12 -55.29 -26.98
N ARG A 187 20.33 -54.32 -27.43
CA ARG A 187 19.13 -54.54 -28.26
C ARG A 187 19.40 -54.64 -29.75
N LYS A 188 20.50 -54.07 -30.26
CA LYS A 188 20.76 -53.90 -31.70
C LYS A 188 21.95 -54.68 -32.24
N GLY A 189 22.85 -55.14 -31.37
CA GLY A 189 24.04 -55.91 -31.74
C GLY A 189 25.25 -55.44 -30.93
N HIS A 190 25.96 -56.40 -30.32
CA HIS A 190 27.18 -56.18 -29.55
C HIS A 190 28.34 -57.02 -30.13
N GLY A 191 29.59 -56.62 -29.85
CA GLY A 191 30.78 -57.37 -30.29
C GLY A 191 31.20 -57.09 -31.73
N ARG A 192 31.06 -58.06 -32.65
CA ARG A 192 31.51 -57.94 -34.05
C ARG A 192 30.50 -57.22 -34.97
N ASP A 193 29.22 -57.25 -34.62
CA ASP A 193 28.13 -56.65 -35.38
C ASP A 193 27.65 -55.31 -34.77
N ILE A 194 28.58 -54.41 -34.44
CA ILE A 194 28.24 -53.09 -33.89
C ILE A 194 27.78 -52.17 -35.03
N PRO A 195 26.55 -51.62 -34.97
CA PRO A 195 26.06 -50.68 -35.98
C PRO A 195 26.96 -49.43 -36.10
N THR A 196 27.02 -48.87 -37.31
CA THR A 196 27.82 -47.65 -37.60
C THR A 196 27.36 -46.43 -36.80
N HIS A 197 26.08 -46.40 -36.45
CA HIS A 197 25.44 -45.35 -35.68
C HIS A 197 24.87 -45.94 -34.40
N VAL A 198 25.11 -45.27 -33.27
CA VAL A 198 24.75 -45.73 -31.93
C VAL A 198 23.97 -44.62 -31.23
N GLU A 199 22.94 -45.00 -30.47
CA GLU A 199 22.23 -44.05 -29.61
C GLU A 199 23.06 -43.75 -28.36
N THR A 200 23.29 -42.47 -28.09
CA THR A 200 23.99 -42.05 -26.87
C THR A 200 23.37 -40.80 -26.29
N ALA A 201 23.46 -40.64 -24.98
CA ALA A 201 22.99 -39.45 -24.30
C ALA A 201 24.08 -38.37 -24.37
N LYS A 202 23.78 -37.27 -25.05
CA LYS A 202 24.65 -36.10 -25.09
C LYS A 202 24.04 -34.99 -24.24
N THR A 203 24.90 -34.32 -23.48
CA THR A 203 24.49 -33.20 -22.64
C THR A 203 24.55 -31.93 -23.46
N TYR A 204 23.45 -31.20 -23.51
CA TYR A 204 23.33 -29.91 -24.19
C TYR A 204 22.92 -28.84 -23.19
N GLU A 205 23.40 -27.62 -23.41
CA GLU A 205 22.93 -26.46 -22.66
C GLU A 205 21.57 -26.02 -23.20
N SER A 206 20.55 -25.95 -22.33
CA SER A 206 19.20 -25.53 -22.68
C SER A 206 18.85 -24.24 -21.95
N ILE A 207 18.41 -23.25 -22.72
CA ILE A 207 17.81 -21.99 -22.22
C ILE A 207 16.29 -22.09 -22.09
N ASN A 208 15.69 -23.18 -22.52
CA ASN A 208 14.23 -23.37 -22.46
C ASN A 208 13.82 -23.94 -21.10
N LEU A 209 13.78 -23.03 -20.13
CA LEU A 209 13.44 -23.23 -18.72
C LEU A 209 12.19 -22.45 -18.37
N TYR A 210 11.46 -22.89 -17.34
CA TYR A 210 10.20 -22.28 -16.92
C TYR A 210 10.34 -20.77 -16.69
N GLU A 211 11.39 -20.34 -16.00
CA GLU A 211 11.65 -18.92 -15.69
C GLU A 211 11.77 -18.08 -16.96
N ASN A 212 12.46 -18.61 -17.97
CA ASN A 212 12.63 -17.95 -19.26
C ASN A 212 11.32 -17.97 -20.08
N GLN A 213 10.49 -19.02 -19.94
CA GLN A 213 9.16 -19.10 -20.55
C GLN A 213 8.20 -18.07 -19.93
N VAL A 214 8.22 -17.92 -18.60
CA VAL A 214 7.44 -16.90 -17.88
C VAL A 214 7.85 -15.50 -18.31
N LEU A 215 9.16 -15.23 -18.41
CA LEU A 215 9.65 -13.94 -18.89
C LEU A 215 9.12 -13.62 -20.30
N LYS A 216 9.17 -14.59 -21.22
CA LYS A 216 8.59 -14.44 -22.56
C LYS A 216 7.11 -14.10 -22.50
N GLN A 217 6.34 -14.79 -21.65
CA GLN A 217 4.91 -14.52 -21.47
C GLN A 217 4.65 -13.11 -20.94
N GLN A 218 5.39 -12.67 -19.93
CA GLN A 218 5.26 -11.33 -19.35
C GLN A 218 5.55 -10.21 -20.38
N VAL A 219 6.54 -10.40 -21.26
CA VAL A 219 6.83 -9.46 -22.35
C VAL A 219 5.65 -9.39 -23.35
N ILE A 220 5.05 -10.54 -23.69
CA ILE A 220 3.87 -10.60 -24.57
C ILE A 220 2.66 -9.93 -23.91
N ASP A 221 2.43 -10.17 -22.63
CA ASP A 221 1.29 -9.60 -21.89
C ASP A 221 1.44 -8.08 -21.76
N LEU A 222 2.64 -7.58 -21.48
CA LEU A 222 2.93 -6.15 -21.47
C LEU A 222 2.73 -5.54 -22.87
N PHE A 223 3.13 -6.25 -23.93
CA PHE A 223 2.89 -5.79 -25.29
C PHE A 223 1.39 -5.68 -25.60
N ARG A 224 0.59 -6.68 -25.21
CA ARG A 224 -0.88 -6.65 -25.37
C ARG A 224 -1.51 -5.49 -24.60
N LEU A 225 -1.09 -5.29 -23.36
CA LEU A 225 -1.54 -4.19 -22.52
C LEU A 225 -1.24 -2.84 -23.18
N LEU A 226 -0.01 -2.63 -23.65
CA LEU A 226 0.39 -1.38 -24.30
C LEU A 226 -0.37 -1.10 -25.60
N ARG A 227 -0.83 -2.13 -26.33
CA ARG A 227 -1.66 -1.90 -27.53
C ARG A 227 -2.95 -1.13 -27.21
N ASN A 228 -3.52 -1.31 -26.02
CA ASN A 228 -4.71 -0.56 -25.62
C ASN A 228 -4.40 0.94 -25.48
N TYR A 229 -3.17 1.31 -25.10
CA TYR A 229 -2.72 2.69 -24.95
C TYR A 229 -2.23 3.32 -26.27
N GLU A 230 -2.20 2.58 -27.38
CA GLU A 230 -1.74 3.07 -28.68
C GLU A 230 -2.77 4.05 -29.31
N GLU A 231 -4.05 3.78 -29.09
CA GLU A 231 -5.20 4.57 -29.56
C GLU A 231 -5.71 5.56 -28.49
N ALA A 232 -4.96 5.76 -27.40
CA ALA A 232 -5.34 6.70 -26.36
C ALA A 232 -5.46 8.14 -26.92
N GLU A 233 -6.50 8.86 -26.50
CA GLU A 233 -6.80 10.24 -26.94
C GLU A 233 -5.65 11.22 -26.63
N ILE A 234 -4.81 10.91 -25.63
CA ILE A 234 -3.67 11.73 -25.23
C ILE A 234 -2.46 11.42 -26.12
N GLU A 235 -2.07 12.37 -26.96
CA GLU A 235 -0.98 12.22 -27.94
C GLU A 235 0.36 11.83 -27.29
N SER A 236 0.70 12.42 -26.14
CA SER A 236 1.95 12.14 -25.43
C SER A 236 2.04 10.68 -24.94
N VAL A 237 0.92 10.09 -24.56
CA VAL A 237 0.79 8.67 -24.19
C VAL A 237 0.90 7.80 -25.42
N SER A 238 0.16 8.10 -26.49
CA SER A 238 0.21 7.33 -27.74
C SER A 238 1.63 7.27 -28.31
N MET A 239 2.34 8.41 -28.33
CA MET A 239 3.72 8.48 -28.85
C MET A 239 4.70 7.64 -28.02
N LYS A 240 4.64 7.74 -26.68
CA LYS A 240 5.50 6.94 -25.78
C LYS A 240 5.17 5.46 -25.85
N THR A 241 3.87 5.12 -25.94
CA THR A 241 3.40 3.74 -26.12
C THR A 241 3.96 3.13 -27.39
N LYS A 242 3.90 3.82 -28.54
CA LYS A 242 4.49 3.35 -29.80
C LYS A 242 5.98 3.05 -29.65
N ARG A 243 6.73 3.93 -28.97
CA ARG A 243 8.16 3.71 -28.68
C ARG A 243 8.39 2.47 -27.81
N TYR A 244 7.61 2.29 -26.75
CA TYR A 244 7.71 1.12 -25.87
C TYR A 244 7.36 -0.17 -26.61
N ILE A 245 6.30 -0.16 -27.42
CA ILE A 245 5.91 -1.26 -28.30
C ILE A 245 7.06 -1.66 -29.24
N SER A 246 7.75 -0.70 -29.85
CA SER A 246 8.92 -0.99 -30.69
C SER A 246 10.04 -1.70 -29.92
N ILE A 247 10.30 -1.28 -28.68
CA ILE A 247 11.30 -1.91 -27.80
C ILE A 247 10.89 -3.34 -27.45
N LEU A 248 9.63 -3.58 -27.09
CA LEU A 248 9.12 -4.91 -26.79
C LEU A 248 9.17 -5.83 -28.01
N ARG A 249 8.87 -5.32 -29.22
CA ARG A 249 9.04 -6.08 -30.47
C ARG A 249 10.50 -6.49 -30.68
N TYR A 250 11.44 -5.59 -30.41
CA TYR A 250 12.86 -5.92 -30.48
C TYR A 250 13.22 -7.02 -29.48
N TRP A 251 12.73 -6.97 -28.23
CA TRP A 251 12.95 -8.03 -27.24
C TRP A 251 12.37 -9.38 -27.67
N MET A 252 11.14 -9.40 -28.17
CA MET A 252 10.49 -10.63 -28.65
C MET A 252 11.27 -11.30 -29.79
N ASN A 253 11.94 -10.51 -30.63
CA ASN A 253 12.77 -10.97 -31.74
C ASN A 253 14.23 -11.26 -31.35
N SER A 254 14.60 -11.09 -30.08
CA SER A 254 15.96 -11.38 -29.62
C SER A 254 16.30 -12.87 -29.79
N PRO A 255 17.57 -13.23 -30.09
CA PRO A 255 18.00 -14.63 -30.18
C PRO A 255 17.73 -15.43 -28.89
N PHE A 256 17.70 -14.74 -27.75
CA PHE A 256 17.35 -15.32 -26.46
C PHE A 256 15.89 -15.79 -26.44
N LEU A 257 14.92 -14.91 -26.70
CA LEU A 257 13.48 -15.24 -26.64
C LEU A 257 12.98 -16.08 -27.83
N ALA A 258 13.67 -16.04 -28.97
CA ALA A 258 13.34 -16.84 -30.15
C ALA A 258 13.44 -18.34 -29.89
N GLY A 259 14.41 -18.78 -29.08
CA GLY A 259 14.64 -20.19 -28.74
C GLY A 259 13.80 -20.76 -27.58
N ILE A 260 12.92 -19.95 -26.98
CA ILE A 260 12.13 -20.30 -25.80
C ILE A 260 10.70 -20.67 -26.21
N MET A 261 10.20 -21.81 -25.72
CA MET A 261 8.80 -22.21 -25.96
C MET A 261 7.83 -21.34 -25.18
N GLU A 262 6.58 -21.24 -25.61
CA GLU A 262 5.54 -20.58 -24.82
C GLU A 262 5.27 -21.34 -23.51
N ASN A 263 5.01 -20.61 -22.44
CA ASN A 263 4.62 -21.22 -21.17
C ASN A 263 3.21 -21.80 -21.30
N LYS A 264 3.06 -23.12 -21.12
CA LYS A 264 1.77 -23.81 -21.18
C LYS A 264 0.96 -23.71 -19.87
N SER A 265 1.23 -22.73 -19.02
CA SER A 265 0.46 -22.55 -17.79
C SER A 265 -0.94 -21.99 -18.10
N ILE A 266 -1.88 -22.93 -18.24
CA ILE A 266 -3.32 -22.81 -17.97
C ILE A 266 -4.08 -21.94 -18.98
N GLN A 267 -4.63 -22.61 -20.00
CA GLN A 267 -5.95 -22.26 -20.51
C GLN A 267 -6.89 -22.23 -19.29
N HIS A 268 -7.39 -21.04 -18.94
CA HIS A 268 -8.49 -20.90 -18.02
C HIS A 268 -9.66 -21.67 -18.64
N ASN A 269 -9.99 -22.83 -18.07
CA ASN A 269 -11.18 -23.58 -18.43
C ASN A 269 -12.36 -22.76 -17.87
N PRO A 270 -13.26 -22.21 -18.71
CA PRO A 270 -14.35 -21.36 -18.22
C PRO A 270 -15.53 -22.17 -17.67
N ASP A 271 -15.41 -23.49 -17.56
CA ASP A 271 -16.42 -24.37 -16.99
C ASP A 271 -15.88 -25.05 -15.72
N LEU A 272 -15.96 -24.33 -14.59
CA LEU A 272 -16.13 -24.85 -13.23
C LEU A 272 -16.62 -23.72 -12.31
#